data_AF-A0A1G3KLP2-F1
#
_entry.id   AF-A0A1G3KLP2-F1
#
_cell.length_a   1.000
_cell.length_b   1.000
_cell.length_c   1.000
_cell.angle_alpha   90.00
_cell.angle_beta   90.00
_cell.angle_gamma   90.00
#
_symmetry.space_group_name_H-M   'P 1'
#
loop_
_entity.id
_entity.type
_entity.pdbx_description
1 polymer ?
#
loop_
_entity_poly.entity_id
_entity_poly.type
_entity_poly.pdbx_seq_one_letter_code
_entity_poly.pdbx_strand_id
1 'polypeptide(L)'
;MLTHDPQLFNQLAATADAAVCDVLDRGGARTPRACGEVSAVRALTLDGFDAIAAAWTPLLRPTFHRLELTAIFTHSRPHVRYTPVRYTRGTGRCELADLLIVIDHQDYGGTIDDRRAVLVQAKRCKKGQIKLSGPDWTQYELLADLPQFTFVDSSYDPRPRDLKGMPLIGDPSVTAEYGGVDLALTPRRWSHWLPARPNGFQAEIRIGQYLSLMAMGGGYCGREAEPGGNDDWSFTVDELLRVTGALPIVQSAPGVLRQNSNVIGFIHDAAPYLSVPRGLSAGGPEKPEEDEYWPEGPISVAHLTLRQDEKTG
;
A
#
# COMPACT_ATOMS: atom_id res chain seq x y z
N MET A 1 3.79 13.37 15.44
CA MET A 1 3.44 13.97 14.12
C MET A 1 4.53 14.94 13.61
N LEU A 2 4.87 14.90 12.31
CA LEU A 2 5.80 15.87 11.70
C LEU A 2 5.20 17.29 11.73
N THR A 3 5.97 18.29 12.15
CA THR A 3 5.53 19.70 12.13
C THR A 3 5.21 20.12 10.70
N HIS A 4 4.15 20.92 10.48
CA HIS A 4 3.83 21.52 9.19
C HIS A 4 4.90 22.51 8.72
N ASP A 5 6.03 21.99 8.24
CA ASP A 5 7.11 22.70 7.59
C ASP A 5 6.96 22.54 6.06
N PRO A 6 6.61 23.62 5.33
CA PRO A 6 6.49 23.58 3.87
C PRO A 6 7.79 23.18 3.16
N GLN A 7 8.95 23.49 3.73
CA GLN A 7 10.23 23.13 3.13
C GLN A 7 10.45 21.63 3.21
N LEU A 8 10.29 21.04 4.41
CA LEU A 8 10.37 19.59 4.59
C LEU A 8 9.37 18.86 3.69
N PHE A 9 8.12 19.32 3.64
CA PHE A 9 7.10 18.77 2.76
C PHE A 9 7.55 18.71 1.30
N ASN A 10 8.05 19.84 0.76
CA ASN A 10 8.50 19.91 -0.63
C ASN A 10 9.70 18.99 -0.90
N GLN A 11 10.61 18.85 0.06
CA GLN A 11 11.78 17.97 -0.05
C GLN A 11 11.39 16.49 -0.02
N LEU A 12 10.53 16.08 0.91
CA LEU A 12 9.99 14.73 0.97
C LEU A 12 9.26 14.37 -0.34
N ALA A 13 8.43 15.29 -0.84
CA ALA A 13 7.67 15.06 -2.06
C ALA A 13 8.57 14.93 -3.30
N ALA A 14 9.52 15.84 -3.47
CA ALA A 14 10.41 15.83 -4.63
C ALA A 14 11.33 14.61 -4.65
N THR A 15 11.86 14.21 -3.49
CA THR A 15 12.76 13.05 -3.38
C THR A 15 12.02 11.74 -3.59
N ALA A 16 10.80 11.60 -3.08
CA ALA A 16 9.97 10.42 -3.32
C ALA A 16 9.58 10.28 -4.79
N ASP A 17 9.17 11.37 -5.46
CA ASP A 17 8.88 11.35 -6.90
C ASP A 17 10.09 10.92 -7.73
N ALA A 18 11.27 11.48 -7.42
CA ALA A 18 12.51 11.13 -8.11
C ALA A 18 12.88 9.65 -7.91
N ALA A 19 12.77 9.15 -6.68
CA ALA A 19 13.04 7.75 -6.34
C ALA A 19 12.13 6.79 -7.12
N VAL A 20 10.83 7.06 -7.15
CA VAL A 20 9.85 6.20 -7.85
C VAL A 20 10.06 6.26 -9.36
N CYS A 21 10.33 7.44 -9.92
CA CYS A 21 10.61 7.59 -11.35
C CYS A 21 11.85 6.78 -11.76
N ASP A 22 12.95 6.85 -11.01
CA ASP A 22 14.19 6.11 -11.31
C ASP A 22 13.96 4.59 -11.26
N VAL A 23 13.28 4.10 -10.22
CA VAL A 23 12.93 2.67 -10.08
C VAL A 23 12.02 2.20 -11.21
N LEU A 24 11.00 2.97 -11.59
CA LEU A 24 10.13 2.60 -12.71
C LEU A 24 10.85 2.62 -14.07
N ASP A 25 11.82 3.52 -14.25
CA ASP A 25 12.58 3.65 -15.51
C ASP A 25 13.67 2.60 -15.66
N ARG A 26 14.35 2.23 -14.58
CA ARG A 26 15.57 1.42 -14.62
C ARG A 26 15.43 0.06 -13.94
N GLY A 27 14.42 -0.12 -13.09
CA GLY A 27 14.38 -1.19 -12.11
C GLY A 27 15.15 -0.82 -10.85
N GLY A 28 15.15 -1.72 -9.88
CA GLY A 28 15.90 -1.57 -8.64
C GLY A 28 16.76 -2.79 -8.33
N ALA A 29 17.12 -2.97 -7.06
CA ALA A 29 17.98 -4.07 -6.63
C ALA A 29 17.30 -5.45 -6.79
N ARG A 30 15.98 -5.51 -6.65
CA ARG A 30 15.19 -6.77 -6.69
C ARG A 30 14.30 -6.90 -7.92
N THR A 31 14.13 -5.82 -8.68
CA THR A 31 13.16 -5.78 -9.77
C THR A 31 13.78 -5.23 -11.05
N PRO A 32 13.47 -5.84 -12.22
CA PRO A 32 13.82 -5.25 -13.49
C PRO A 32 12.97 -4.00 -13.75
N ARG A 33 13.31 -3.27 -14.81
CA ARG A 33 12.51 -2.16 -15.34
C ARG A 33 11.04 -2.58 -15.50
N ALA A 34 10.11 -1.76 -14.98
CA ALA A 34 8.68 -2.05 -15.08
C ALA A 34 8.19 -2.14 -16.54
N CYS A 35 7.24 -3.01 -16.84
CA CYS A 35 6.73 -3.20 -18.20
C CYS A 35 5.19 -3.27 -18.28
N GLY A 36 4.53 -3.45 -17.14
CA GLY A 36 3.08 -3.53 -16.99
C GLY A 36 2.63 -3.11 -15.58
N GLU A 37 1.36 -3.32 -15.28
CA GLU A 37 0.73 -2.93 -14.00
C GLU A 37 1.35 -3.71 -12.84
N VAL A 38 1.34 -5.04 -12.91
CA VAL A 38 1.88 -5.92 -11.86
C VAL A 38 3.38 -5.67 -11.63
N SER A 39 4.17 -5.55 -12.70
CA SER A 39 5.61 -5.27 -12.56
C SER A 39 5.90 -3.87 -12.02
N ALA A 40 5.02 -2.89 -12.27
CA ALA A 40 5.13 -1.57 -11.65
C ALA A 40 4.80 -1.58 -10.15
N VAL A 41 3.73 -2.29 -9.73
CA VAL A 41 3.41 -2.49 -8.30
C VAL A 41 4.57 -3.19 -7.60
N ARG A 42 5.13 -4.24 -8.23
CA ARG A 42 6.29 -4.96 -7.71
C ARG A 42 7.51 -4.05 -7.56
N ALA A 43 7.87 -3.29 -8.60
CA ALA A 43 9.01 -2.38 -8.57
C ALA A 43 8.84 -1.30 -7.49
N LEU A 44 7.64 -0.70 -7.40
CA LEU A 44 7.31 0.26 -6.35
C LEU A 44 7.43 -0.35 -4.95
N THR A 45 6.83 -1.54 -4.74
CA THR A 45 6.76 -2.19 -3.42
C THR A 45 8.14 -2.64 -2.94
N LEU A 46 8.90 -3.33 -3.79
CA LEU A 46 10.17 -3.92 -3.40
C LEU A 46 11.31 -2.92 -3.42
N ASP A 47 11.38 -2.03 -4.41
CA ASP A 47 12.53 -1.12 -4.59
C ASP A 47 12.17 0.37 -4.44
N GLY A 48 10.97 0.77 -4.84
CA GLY A 48 10.51 2.17 -4.77
C GLY A 48 10.41 2.69 -3.34
N PHE A 49 9.74 1.97 -2.43
CA PHE A 49 9.66 2.38 -1.03
C PHE A 49 11.02 2.34 -0.31
N ASP A 50 11.91 1.43 -0.69
CA ASP A 50 13.28 1.43 -0.18
C ASP A 50 14.04 2.68 -0.61
N ALA A 51 13.92 3.06 -1.88
CA ALA A 51 14.55 4.28 -2.41
C ALA A 51 13.94 5.55 -1.78
N ILE A 52 12.63 5.58 -1.56
CA ILE A 52 11.95 6.65 -0.81
C ILE A 52 12.52 6.72 0.62
N ALA A 53 12.59 5.59 1.32
CA ALA A 53 13.05 5.55 2.70
C ALA A 53 14.51 6.02 2.84
N ALA A 54 15.38 5.59 1.92
CA ALA A 54 16.76 6.03 1.85
C ALA A 54 16.87 7.55 1.62
N ALA A 55 16.02 8.11 0.76
CA ALA A 55 16.01 9.54 0.47
C ALA A 55 15.39 10.40 1.58
N TRP A 56 14.36 9.88 2.27
CA TRP A 56 13.69 10.57 3.37
C TRP A 56 14.48 10.55 4.68
N THR A 57 15.21 9.47 4.96
CA THR A 57 16.01 9.32 6.20
C THR A 57 16.85 10.57 6.53
N PRO A 58 17.69 11.12 5.62
CA PRO A 58 18.46 12.32 5.94
C PRO A 58 17.61 13.59 6.15
N LEU A 59 16.40 13.66 5.58
CA LEU A 59 15.48 14.79 5.73
C LEU A 59 14.72 14.76 7.06
N LEU A 60 14.49 13.57 7.63
CA LEU A 60 13.77 13.36 8.88
C LEU A 60 14.67 13.46 10.12
N ARG A 61 15.99 13.23 9.97
CA ARG A 61 16.95 13.37 11.09
C ARG A 61 16.89 14.72 11.81
N PRO A 62 16.84 15.88 11.12
CA PRO A 62 16.75 17.19 11.78
C PRO A 62 15.47 17.40 12.58
N THR A 63 14.41 16.64 12.28
CA THR A 63 13.15 16.68 13.03
C THR A 63 13.09 15.62 14.13
N PHE A 64 14.20 14.93 14.42
CA PHE A 64 14.28 13.85 15.41
C PHE A 64 13.32 12.69 15.09
N HIS A 65 13.16 12.38 13.80
CA HIS A 65 12.41 11.22 13.37
C HIS A 65 13.32 10.22 12.65
N ARG A 66 13.15 8.95 13.01
CA ARG A 66 13.67 7.80 12.29
C ARG A 66 12.57 7.19 11.45
N LEU A 67 12.93 6.70 10.27
CA LEU A 67 12.04 5.95 9.42
C LEU A 67 12.37 4.44 9.50
N GLU A 68 11.36 3.64 9.82
CA GLU A 68 11.38 2.19 9.72
C GLU A 68 10.42 1.77 8.58
N LEU A 69 10.83 0.80 7.75
CA LEU A 69 10.05 0.36 6.59
C LEU A 69 9.87 -1.15 6.61
N THR A 70 8.63 -1.60 6.50
CA THR A 70 8.28 -2.97 6.12
C THR A 70 7.53 -2.94 4.79
N ALA A 71 8.08 -3.58 3.76
CA ALA A 71 7.41 -3.73 2.48
C ALA A 71 7.37 -5.20 2.06
N ILE A 72 6.19 -5.66 1.64
CA ILE A 72 5.89 -7.04 1.26
C ILE A 72 5.10 -6.99 -0.05
N PHE A 73 5.65 -7.61 -1.10
CA PHE A 73 4.96 -7.76 -2.37
C PHE A 73 4.30 -9.13 -2.49
N THR A 74 3.01 -9.10 -2.80
CA THR A 74 2.13 -10.22 -3.09
C THR A 74 1.10 -9.76 -4.12
N HIS A 75 0.46 -10.68 -4.84
CA HIS A 75 -0.54 -10.28 -5.82
C HIS A 75 -1.73 -11.22 -5.83
N SER A 76 -2.80 -10.72 -6.45
CA SER A 76 -4.01 -11.46 -6.79
C SER A 76 -4.96 -11.80 -5.64
N ARG A 77 -4.71 -11.35 -4.40
CA ARG A 77 -5.66 -11.46 -3.27
C ARG A 77 -5.40 -10.31 -2.26
N PRO A 78 -6.26 -10.08 -1.25
CA PRO A 78 -7.51 -10.78 -0.94
C PRO A 78 -8.62 -10.48 -1.94
N HIS A 79 -9.47 -11.47 -2.19
CA HIS A 79 -10.73 -11.26 -2.90
C HIS A 79 -11.86 -10.91 -1.93
N VAL A 80 -12.75 -10.04 -2.38
CA VAL A 80 -13.97 -9.67 -1.65
C VAL A 80 -15.21 -9.92 -2.49
N ARG A 81 -16.35 -10.09 -1.82
CA ARG A 81 -17.68 -10.11 -2.43
C ARG A 81 -18.52 -8.98 -1.86
N TYR A 82 -19.28 -8.32 -2.71
CA TYR A 82 -20.18 -7.24 -2.33
C TYR A 82 -21.40 -7.20 -3.26
N THR A 83 -22.41 -6.42 -2.88
CA THR A 83 -23.58 -6.15 -3.73
C THR A 83 -23.35 -4.84 -4.47
N PRO A 84 -23.12 -4.85 -5.79
CA PRO A 84 -23.00 -3.64 -6.59
C PRO A 84 -24.35 -2.94 -6.73
N VAL A 85 -24.29 -1.62 -6.90
CA VAL A 85 -25.38 -0.66 -7.02
C VAL A 85 -25.48 0.03 -8.40
N ARG A 86 -24.45 -0.03 -9.26
CA ARG A 86 -24.37 0.77 -10.51
C ARG A 86 -24.01 -0.02 -11.77
N TYR A 87 -22.79 -0.56 -11.86
CA TYR A 87 -22.21 -0.99 -13.14
C TYR A 87 -22.25 -2.50 -13.30
N THR A 88 -22.04 -3.23 -12.20
CA THR A 88 -22.00 -4.69 -12.22
C THR A 88 -23.36 -5.27 -11.82
N ARG A 89 -23.90 -6.20 -12.63
CA ARG A 89 -25.12 -6.94 -12.29
C ARG A 89 -24.77 -8.18 -11.46
N GLY A 90 -25.57 -8.49 -10.45
CA GLY A 90 -25.39 -9.68 -9.61
C GLY A 90 -24.42 -9.43 -8.45
N THR A 91 -23.68 -10.45 -8.01
CA THR A 91 -22.70 -10.31 -6.94
C THR A 91 -21.37 -9.82 -7.51
N GLY A 92 -20.88 -8.69 -7.02
CA GLY A 92 -19.54 -8.20 -7.32
C GLY A 92 -18.51 -9.10 -6.64
N ARG A 93 -17.47 -9.47 -7.38
CA ARG A 93 -16.31 -10.20 -6.85
C ARG A 93 -15.05 -9.71 -7.56
N CYS A 94 -14.11 -9.19 -6.79
CA CYS A 94 -12.82 -8.70 -7.27
C CYS A 94 -11.80 -8.73 -6.12
N GLU A 95 -10.56 -8.38 -6.41
CA GLU A 95 -9.55 -8.12 -5.40
C GLU A 95 -9.95 -6.89 -4.57
N LEU A 96 -9.51 -6.80 -3.31
CA LEU A 96 -9.77 -5.62 -2.49
C LEU A 96 -9.03 -4.41 -3.07
N ALA A 97 -7.72 -4.54 -3.29
CA ALA A 97 -6.84 -3.57 -3.93
C ALA A 97 -5.48 -4.25 -4.20
N ASP A 98 -4.63 -3.64 -5.02
CA ASP A 98 -3.30 -4.18 -5.32
C ASP A 98 -2.29 -3.91 -4.19
N LEU A 99 -2.43 -2.80 -3.46
CA LEU A 99 -1.48 -2.34 -2.45
C LEU A 99 -2.20 -1.63 -1.28
N LEU A 100 -1.78 -1.93 -0.06
CA LEU A 100 -2.06 -1.13 1.14
C LEU A 100 -0.82 -0.31 1.49
N ILE A 101 -0.98 1.01 1.62
CA ILE A 101 0.07 1.89 2.14
C ILE A 101 -0.34 2.36 3.53
N VAL A 102 0.55 2.23 4.51
CA VAL A 102 0.35 2.69 5.88
C VAL A 102 1.53 3.56 6.30
N ILE A 103 1.25 4.72 6.88
CA ILE A 103 2.24 5.56 7.58
C ILE A 103 1.79 5.72 9.02
N ASP A 104 2.60 5.21 9.95
CA ASP A 104 2.44 5.41 11.38
C ASP A 104 3.38 6.50 11.84
N HIS A 105 2.87 7.42 12.66
CA HIS A 105 3.69 8.22 13.56
C HIS A 105 3.75 7.50 14.89
N GLN A 106 4.96 7.29 15.39
CA GLN A 106 5.19 6.63 16.67
C GLN A 106 5.92 7.58 17.59
N ASP A 107 5.37 7.82 18.78
CA ASP A 107 6.03 8.60 19.81
C ASP A 107 7.24 7.86 20.40
N TYR A 108 8.00 8.57 21.23
CA TYR A 108 9.16 7.98 21.91
C TYR A 108 8.78 6.78 22.81
N GLY A 109 7.57 6.80 23.39
CA GLY A 109 7.04 5.72 24.22
C GLY A 109 6.63 4.46 23.44
N GLY A 110 6.70 4.50 22.10
CA GLY A 110 6.28 3.42 21.23
C GLY A 110 4.79 3.41 20.89
N THR A 111 4.04 4.42 21.34
CA THR A 111 2.62 4.58 21.04
C THR A 111 2.45 5.21 19.66
N ILE A 112 1.53 4.69 18.87
CA ILE A 112 1.18 5.29 17.58
C ILE A 112 0.22 6.46 17.86
N ASP A 113 0.67 7.70 17.60
CA ASP A 113 -0.11 8.92 17.82
C ASP A 113 -0.99 9.30 16.61
N ASP A 114 -0.57 8.90 15.41
CA ASP A 114 -1.33 9.06 14.17
C ASP A 114 -1.03 7.90 13.22
N ARG A 115 -2.06 7.37 12.55
CA ARG A 115 -1.89 6.40 11.47
C ARG A 115 -2.73 6.79 10.28
N ARG A 116 -2.10 6.81 9.11
CA ARG A 116 -2.73 7.04 7.80
C ARG A 116 -2.63 5.78 6.97
N ALA A 117 -3.75 5.33 6.42
CA ALA A 117 -3.81 4.16 5.56
C ALA A 117 -4.61 4.43 4.28
N VAL A 118 -4.23 3.77 3.18
CA VAL A 118 -4.97 3.84 1.91
C VAL A 118 -4.89 2.53 1.14
N LEU A 119 -6.01 2.12 0.57
CA LEU A 119 -6.09 1.05 -0.42
C LEU A 119 -5.82 1.60 -1.82
N VAL A 120 -4.89 1.02 -2.56
CA VAL A 120 -4.47 1.50 -3.88
C VAL A 120 -4.67 0.41 -4.92
N GLN A 121 -5.54 0.67 -5.90
CA GLN A 121 -5.64 -0.14 -7.12
C GLN A 121 -4.74 0.44 -8.20
N ALA A 122 -3.71 -0.28 -8.62
CA ALA A 122 -2.88 0.13 -9.72
C ALA A 122 -3.64 0.02 -11.05
N LYS A 123 -3.43 1.01 -11.93
CA LYS A 123 -3.94 0.96 -13.29
C LYS A 123 -3.02 1.71 -14.24
N ARG A 124 -2.76 1.13 -15.40
CA ARG A 124 -1.92 1.74 -16.42
C ARG A 124 -2.63 2.92 -17.06
N CYS A 125 -1.93 4.04 -17.12
CA CYS A 125 -2.39 5.22 -17.85
C CYS A 125 -2.30 4.99 -19.36
N LYS A 126 -3.31 5.47 -20.08
CA LYS A 126 -3.35 5.56 -21.54
C LYS A 126 -3.50 7.02 -21.94
N LYS A 127 -2.41 7.60 -22.47
CA LYS A 127 -2.30 9.04 -22.79
C LYS A 127 -2.45 9.92 -21.55
N GLY A 128 -1.72 9.61 -20.47
CA GLY A 128 -1.73 10.40 -19.23
C GLY A 128 -2.98 10.24 -18.36
N GLN A 129 -3.88 9.30 -18.66
CA GLN A 129 -5.13 9.12 -17.93
C GLN A 129 -5.45 7.66 -17.68
N ILE A 130 -6.08 7.37 -16.54
CA ILE A 130 -6.66 6.05 -16.26
C ILE A 130 -7.91 5.87 -17.11
N LYS A 131 -7.99 4.73 -17.82
CA LYS A 131 -9.17 4.35 -18.60
C LYS A 131 -9.64 2.97 -18.17
N LEU A 132 -10.86 2.94 -17.63
CA LEU A 132 -11.51 1.71 -17.19
C LEU A 132 -12.20 1.01 -18.36
N SER A 133 -12.19 -0.31 -18.35
CA SER A 133 -12.85 -1.15 -19.34
C SER A 133 -13.30 -2.48 -18.74
N GLY A 134 -14.47 -2.96 -19.18
CA GLY A 134 -14.98 -4.29 -18.82
C GLY A 134 -14.97 -4.55 -17.31
N PRO A 135 -14.20 -5.54 -16.81
CA PRO A 135 -14.17 -5.92 -15.39
C PRO A 135 -13.67 -4.81 -14.46
N ASP A 136 -12.93 -3.82 -14.98
CA ASP A 136 -12.45 -2.68 -14.20
C ASP A 136 -13.57 -1.92 -13.48
N TRP A 137 -14.79 -1.93 -14.05
CA TRP A 137 -15.95 -1.27 -13.45
C TRP A 137 -16.40 -1.93 -12.15
N THR A 138 -16.15 -3.24 -11.97
CA THR A 138 -16.41 -3.92 -10.69
C THR A 138 -15.47 -3.36 -9.63
N GLN A 139 -14.15 -3.34 -9.90
CA GLN A 139 -13.17 -2.76 -8.98
C GLN A 139 -13.47 -1.29 -8.68
N TYR A 140 -13.81 -0.50 -9.70
CA TYR A 140 -14.12 0.91 -9.54
C TYR A 140 -15.31 1.13 -8.61
N GLU A 141 -16.34 0.30 -8.75
CA GLU A 141 -17.53 0.41 -7.92
C GLU A 141 -17.24 0.06 -6.46
N LEU A 142 -16.42 -0.97 -6.19
CA LEU A 142 -15.96 -1.29 -4.84
C LEU A 142 -15.26 -0.09 -4.21
N LEU A 143 -14.31 0.53 -4.90
CA LEU A 143 -13.47 1.60 -4.33
C LEU A 143 -14.17 2.97 -4.30
N ALA A 144 -15.02 3.27 -5.28
CA ALA A 144 -15.71 4.56 -5.36
C ALA A 144 -16.95 4.64 -4.47
N ASP A 145 -17.65 3.52 -4.28
CA ASP A 145 -18.87 3.50 -3.45
C ASP A 145 -18.63 2.93 -2.06
N LEU A 146 -17.54 2.17 -1.83
CA LEU A 146 -17.24 1.49 -0.57
C LEU A 146 -18.48 0.77 -0.01
N PRO A 147 -19.15 -0.12 -0.79
CA PRO A 147 -20.25 -0.90 -0.28
C PRO A 147 -19.75 -1.88 0.79
N GLN A 148 -20.67 -2.36 1.63
CA GLN A 148 -20.33 -3.44 2.55
C GLN A 148 -19.85 -4.67 1.77
N PHE A 149 -18.77 -5.30 2.22
CA PHE A 149 -18.19 -6.48 1.58
C PHE A 149 -17.80 -7.56 2.60
N THR A 150 -17.59 -8.78 2.12
CA THR A 150 -17.02 -9.89 2.89
C THR A 150 -15.79 -10.43 2.19
N PHE A 151 -14.75 -10.78 2.93
CA PHE A 151 -13.62 -11.51 2.37
C PHE A 151 -14.05 -12.90 1.87
N VAL A 152 -13.51 -13.30 0.72
CA VAL A 152 -13.67 -14.67 0.18
C VAL A 152 -12.61 -15.60 0.78
N ASP A 153 -11.43 -15.06 1.05
CA ASP A 153 -10.29 -15.81 1.57
C ASP A 153 -10.44 -16.10 3.07
N SER A 154 -10.31 -17.36 3.46
CA SER A 154 -10.52 -17.83 4.83
C SER A 154 -9.44 -17.41 5.83
N SER A 155 -8.37 -16.76 5.38
CA SER A 155 -7.33 -16.17 6.24
C SER A 155 -7.80 -14.89 6.94
N TYR A 156 -8.91 -14.32 6.47
CA TYR A 156 -9.52 -13.11 7.00
C TYR A 156 -10.78 -13.47 7.80
N ASP A 157 -11.11 -12.64 8.78
CA ASP A 157 -12.32 -12.75 9.57
C ASP A 157 -13.55 -12.63 8.65
N PRO A 158 -14.52 -13.56 8.76
CA PRO A 158 -15.61 -13.70 7.80
C PRO A 158 -16.73 -12.66 7.97
N ARG A 159 -16.69 -11.82 9.01
CA ARG A 159 -17.72 -10.80 9.26
C ARG A 159 -17.71 -9.78 8.11
N PRO A 160 -18.88 -9.30 7.66
CA PRO A 160 -18.95 -8.20 6.71
C PRO A 160 -18.23 -6.94 7.22
N ARG A 161 -17.55 -6.22 6.33
CA ARG A 161 -16.91 -4.93 6.58
C ARG A 161 -17.76 -3.82 5.98
N ASP A 162 -18.19 -2.87 6.80
CA ASP A 162 -18.76 -1.60 6.37
C ASP A 162 -17.77 -0.48 6.68
N LEU A 163 -16.91 -0.16 5.70
CA LEU A 163 -15.87 0.86 5.90
C LEU A 163 -16.43 2.26 6.14
N LYS A 164 -17.72 2.52 5.89
CA LYS A 164 -18.39 3.79 6.21
C LYS A 164 -19.29 3.69 7.44
N GLY A 165 -19.29 2.52 8.09
CA GLY A 165 -20.05 2.25 9.30
C GLY A 165 -19.55 3.07 10.48
N MET A 166 -20.37 3.10 11.53
CA MET A 166 -20.04 3.76 12.80
C MET A 166 -19.44 2.76 13.80
N PRO A 167 -18.49 3.18 14.65
CA PRO A 167 -17.89 4.52 14.74
C PRO A 167 -17.06 4.86 13.49
N LEU A 168 -17.05 6.13 13.07
CA LEU A 168 -16.34 6.57 11.87
C LEU A 168 -15.04 7.28 12.26
N ILE A 169 -13.90 6.67 11.95
CA ILE A 169 -12.57 7.28 12.07
C ILE A 169 -12.13 7.84 10.72
N GLY A 170 -11.67 9.10 10.70
CA GLY A 170 -11.24 9.80 9.48
C GLY A 170 -12.35 10.04 8.43
N ASP A 171 -11.99 10.59 7.28
CA ASP A 171 -12.91 10.79 6.15
C ASP A 171 -12.92 9.54 5.24
N PRO A 172 -14.06 8.85 5.06
CA PRO A 172 -14.15 7.71 4.16
C PRO A 172 -13.84 8.03 2.69
N SER A 173 -13.90 9.31 2.27
CA SER A 173 -13.59 9.73 0.90
C SER A 173 -12.13 9.48 0.47
N VAL A 174 -11.22 9.31 1.44
CA VAL A 174 -9.78 9.05 1.23
C VAL A 174 -9.35 7.64 1.64
N THR A 175 -10.31 6.70 1.70
CA THR A 175 -10.05 5.28 2.06
C THR A 175 -9.33 4.52 0.93
N ALA A 176 -9.71 4.80 -0.31
CA ALA A 176 -9.30 4.02 -1.46
C ALA A 176 -9.13 4.85 -2.73
N GLU A 177 -8.11 4.51 -3.52
CA GLU A 177 -7.68 5.28 -4.67
C GLU A 177 -7.14 4.42 -5.80
N TYR A 178 -6.90 5.04 -6.95
CA TYR A 178 -6.20 4.42 -8.05
C TYR A 178 -4.76 4.94 -8.19
N GLY A 179 -3.80 4.02 -8.24
CA GLY A 179 -2.42 4.28 -8.63
C GLY A 179 -2.26 4.26 -10.15
N GLY A 180 -2.31 5.43 -10.78
CA GLY A 180 -2.08 5.62 -12.20
C GLY A 180 -0.60 5.46 -12.56
N VAL A 181 -0.27 4.42 -13.32
CA VAL A 181 1.10 4.14 -13.79
C VAL A 181 1.25 4.54 -15.25
N ASP A 182 1.98 5.61 -15.52
CA ASP A 182 2.30 6.00 -16.89
C ASP A 182 3.71 5.51 -17.29
N LEU A 183 3.73 4.34 -17.92
CA LEU A 183 4.94 3.70 -18.43
C LEU A 183 5.40 4.24 -19.79
N ALA A 184 4.61 5.11 -20.43
CA ALA A 184 4.90 5.70 -21.74
C ALA A 184 5.58 7.07 -21.64
N LEU A 185 5.54 7.72 -20.48
CA LEU A 185 6.29 8.93 -20.20
C LEU A 185 7.78 8.65 -19.99
N THR A 186 8.59 9.68 -20.21
CA THR A 186 10.01 9.75 -19.82
C THR A 186 10.23 11.04 -19.03
N PRO A 187 10.48 10.99 -17.72
CA PRO A 187 10.54 9.77 -16.90
C PRO A 187 9.16 9.13 -16.73
N ARG A 188 9.16 7.81 -16.49
CA ARG A 188 7.93 7.08 -16.09
C ARG A 188 7.44 7.56 -14.75
N ARG A 189 6.12 7.45 -14.52
CA ARG A 189 5.49 8.08 -13.35
C ARG A 189 4.44 7.20 -12.69
N TRP A 190 4.33 7.33 -11.37
CA TRP A 190 3.20 6.92 -10.57
C TRP A 190 2.49 8.14 -9.98
N SER A 191 1.16 8.20 -10.14
CA SER A 191 0.33 9.23 -9.53
C SER A 191 -0.94 8.61 -8.93
N HIS A 192 -1.46 9.21 -7.87
CA HIS A 192 -2.71 8.84 -7.22
C HIS A 192 -3.89 9.58 -7.84
N TRP A 193 -5.00 8.86 -8.01
CA TRP A 193 -6.23 9.35 -8.60
C TRP A 193 -7.43 9.00 -7.71
N LEU A 194 -8.12 10.03 -7.23
CA LEU A 194 -9.35 9.88 -6.46
C LEU A 194 -10.52 9.48 -7.36
N PRO A 195 -11.24 8.38 -7.06
CA PRO A 195 -12.47 8.03 -7.76
C PRO A 195 -13.53 9.14 -7.64
N ALA A 196 -14.15 9.49 -8.75
CA ALA A 196 -15.08 10.61 -8.85
C ALA A 196 -16.46 10.21 -9.37
N ARG A 197 -17.52 10.62 -8.67
CA ARG A 197 -18.91 10.40 -9.12
C ARG A 197 -19.33 11.42 -10.20
N PRO A 198 -20.19 11.05 -11.16
CA PRO A 198 -20.75 9.71 -11.37
C PRO A 198 -19.80 8.73 -12.06
N ASN A 199 -18.81 9.19 -12.83
CA ASN A 199 -17.82 8.34 -13.49
C ASN A 199 -16.50 9.10 -13.67
N GLY A 200 -15.38 8.45 -13.34
CA GLY A 200 -14.05 8.94 -13.65
C GLY A 200 -13.20 9.23 -12.42
N PHE A 201 -12.23 10.13 -12.60
CA PHE A 201 -11.21 10.48 -11.62
C PHE A 201 -11.08 12.00 -11.53
N GLN A 202 -11.01 12.55 -10.32
CA GLN A 202 -11.14 14.00 -10.09
C GLN A 202 -9.80 14.75 -10.03
N ALA A 203 -8.75 14.13 -9.47
CA ALA A 203 -7.47 14.80 -9.25
C ALA A 203 -6.33 13.80 -9.38
N GLU A 204 -5.27 14.21 -10.09
CA GLU A 204 -3.96 13.55 -10.07
C GLU A 204 -3.11 14.17 -8.96
N ILE A 205 -2.60 13.35 -8.05
CA ILE A 205 -1.61 13.75 -7.04
C ILE A 205 -0.37 12.89 -7.27
N ARG A 206 0.81 13.49 -7.47
CA ARG A 206 2.03 12.69 -7.63
C ARG A 206 2.35 11.90 -6.37
N ILE A 207 2.89 10.69 -6.50
CA ILE A 207 3.13 9.79 -5.35
C ILE A 207 3.94 10.45 -4.23
N GLY A 208 4.96 11.23 -4.56
CA GLY A 208 5.76 11.91 -3.55
C GLY A 208 4.97 12.95 -2.77
N GLN A 209 4.14 13.74 -3.46
CA GLN A 209 3.23 14.68 -2.80
C GLN A 209 2.21 13.94 -1.92
N TYR A 210 1.66 12.84 -2.43
CA TYR A 210 0.67 12.02 -1.72
C TYR A 210 1.23 11.45 -0.41
N LEU A 211 2.37 10.76 -0.49
CA LEU A 211 3.04 10.17 0.68
C LEU A 211 3.48 11.24 1.67
N SER A 212 3.92 12.42 1.18
CA SER A 212 4.28 13.53 2.07
C SER A 212 3.07 14.12 2.78
N LEU A 213 1.89 14.16 2.15
CA LEU A 213 0.65 14.57 2.82
C LEU A 213 0.26 13.57 3.91
N MET A 214 0.33 12.26 3.62
CA MET A 214 0.11 11.22 4.64
C MET A 214 1.10 11.36 5.81
N ALA A 215 2.40 11.52 5.53
CA ALA A 215 3.46 11.64 6.53
C ALA A 215 3.39 12.94 7.36
N MET A 216 2.56 13.90 6.98
CA MET A 216 2.41 15.17 7.70
C MET A 216 1.05 15.24 8.39
N GLY A 217 0.31 14.13 8.48
CA GLY A 217 -1.04 14.07 9.07
C GLY A 217 -2.10 14.84 8.27
N GLY A 218 -1.88 15.06 6.98
CA GLY A 218 -2.80 15.82 6.14
C GLY A 218 -4.11 15.06 5.89
N GLY A 219 -5.25 15.61 6.31
CA GLY A 219 -6.56 14.96 6.20
C GLY A 219 -7.11 14.71 4.78
N TYR A 220 -6.33 14.98 3.73
CA TYR A 220 -6.73 14.81 2.33
C TYR A 220 -6.08 13.60 1.63
N CYS A 221 -5.14 12.91 2.29
CA CYS A 221 -4.45 11.74 1.73
C CYS A 221 -4.28 10.69 2.81
N GLY A 222 -4.72 9.47 2.52
CA GLY A 222 -4.80 8.41 3.51
C GLY A 222 -5.86 8.70 4.58
N ARG A 223 -6.76 7.74 4.77
CA ARG A 223 -7.73 7.81 5.84
C ARG A 223 -7.04 7.50 7.17
N GLU A 224 -7.44 8.23 8.21
CA GLU A 224 -7.03 7.93 9.58
C GLU A 224 -7.48 6.53 9.98
N ALA A 225 -6.65 5.81 10.73
CA ALA A 225 -7.00 4.55 11.36
C ALA A 225 -6.39 4.50 12.77
N GLU A 226 -7.01 3.74 13.67
CA GLU A 226 -6.53 3.55 15.03
C GLU A 226 -6.04 2.11 15.23
N PRO A 227 -4.79 1.87 15.67
CA PRO A 227 -4.36 0.52 16.03
C PRO A 227 -5.25 -0.07 17.14
N GLY A 228 -5.82 -1.25 16.89
CA GLY A 228 -6.81 -1.87 17.77
C GLY A 228 -8.17 -1.17 17.78
N GLY A 229 -8.44 -0.31 16.79
CA GLY A 229 -9.69 0.44 16.65
C GLY A 229 -10.92 -0.47 16.51
N ASN A 230 -12.06 0.01 17.00
CA ASN A 230 -13.32 -0.73 16.99
C ASN A 230 -14.15 -0.51 15.71
N ASP A 231 -13.77 0.44 14.85
CA ASP A 231 -14.40 0.63 13.56
C ASP A 231 -13.88 -0.38 12.51
N ASP A 232 -14.71 -0.64 11.50
CA ASP A 232 -14.38 -1.63 10.48
C ASP A 232 -13.18 -1.23 9.61
N TRP A 233 -12.88 0.07 9.46
CA TRP A 233 -11.72 0.51 8.68
C TRP A 233 -10.42 0.22 9.43
N SER A 234 -10.30 0.68 10.68
CA SER A 234 -9.14 0.39 11.53
C SER A 234 -8.92 -1.11 11.71
N PHE A 235 -10.00 -1.86 11.99
CA PHE A 235 -9.94 -3.32 12.08
C PHE A 235 -9.44 -3.96 10.77
N THR A 236 -9.91 -3.48 9.62
CA THR A 236 -9.50 -4.01 8.31
C THR A 236 -8.02 -3.72 8.04
N VAL A 237 -7.52 -2.53 8.38
CA VAL A 237 -6.10 -2.18 8.24
C VAL A 237 -5.22 -3.09 9.09
N ASP A 238 -5.54 -3.26 10.38
CA ASP A 238 -4.80 -4.15 11.27
C ASP A 238 -4.83 -5.60 10.80
N GLU A 239 -5.99 -6.06 10.33
CA GLU A 239 -6.13 -7.42 9.81
C GLU A 239 -5.29 -7.65 8.55
N LEU A 240 -5.28 -6.70 7.60
CA LEU A 240 -4.47 -6.77 6.40
C LEU A 240 -2.97 -6.81 6.75
N LEU A 241 -2.52 -5.93 7.64
CA LEU A 241 -1.12 -5.92 8.13
C LEU A 241 -0.76 -7.25 8.81
N ARG A 242 -1.62 -7.75 9.69
CA ARG A 242 -1.40 -9.01 10.43
C ARG A 242 -1.33 -10.21 9.49
N VAL A 243 -2.27 -10.35 8.55
CA VAL A 243 -2.34 -11.48 7.62
C VAL A 243 -1.15 -11.45 6.65
N THR A 244 -0.82 -10.29 6.10
CA THR A 244 0.34 -10.15 5.20
C THR A 244 1.66 -10.36 5.94
N GLY A 245 1.82 -9.78 7.14
CA GLY A 245 3.03 -9.93 7.96
C GLY A 245 3.27 -11.34 8.49
N ALA A 246 2.22 -12.17 8.62
CA ALA A 246 2.34 -13.57 9.01
C ALA A 246 2.90 -14.47 7.91
N LEU A 247 3.06 -13.98 6.67
CA LEU A 247 3.67 -14.75 5.61
C LEU A 247 5.16 -14.96 5.87
N PRO A 248 5.68 -16.20 5.73
CA PRO A 248 7.11 -16.45 5.83
C PRO A 248 7.86 -15.69 4.74
N ILE A 249 9.08 -15.24 5.06
CA ILE A 249 10.02 -14.76 4.05
C ILE A 249 10.39 -15.93 3.15
N VAL A 250 9.68 -16.13 2.04
CA VAL A 250 10.05 -17.19 1.10
C VAL A 250 11.09 -16.63 0.14
N GLN A 251 12.32 -17.09 0.31
CA GLN A 251 13.38 -16.89 -0.67
C GLN A 251 13.12 -17.82 -1.87
N SER A 252 12.46 -17.33 -2.90
CA SER A 252 12.41 -18.03 -4.19
C SER A 252 13.53 -17.51 -5.07
N ALA A 253 14.51 -18.38 -5.39
CA ALA A 253 15.69 -18.09 -6.21
C ALA A 253 16.72 -17.11 -5.56
N PRO A 254 17.96 -16.99 -6.07
CA PRO A 254 19.11 -16.47 -5.31
C PRO A 254 19.08 -15.01 -4.83
N GLY A 255 17.96 -14.27 -4.96
CA GLY A 255 17.94 -12.83 -4.71
C GLY A 255 16.63 -12.23 -4.23
N VAL A 256 15.61 -13.02 -3.89
CA VAL A 256 14.30 -12.47 -3.54
C VAL A 256 14.03 -12.63 -2.06
N LEU A 257 14.03 -11.52 -1.31
CA LEU A 257 13.52 -11.46 0.05
C LEU A 257 12.08 -10.92 0.02
N ARG A 258 11.14 -11.64 0.61
CA ARG A 258 9.73 -11.20 0.76
C ARG A 258 9.51 -10.17 1.87
N GLN A 259 10.56 -9.78 2.57
CA GLN A 259 10.55 -8.69 3.55
C GLN A 259 11.76 -7.81 3.28
N ASN A 260 11.54 -6.51 3.14
CA ASN A 260 12.63 -5.54 3.14
C ASN A 260 13.13 -5.37 4.57
N SER A 261 14.35 -5.86 4.86
CA SER A 261 15.00 -5.68 6.16
C SER A 261 15.64 -4.29 6.29
N ASN A 262 14.95 -3.22 5.89
CA ASN A 262 15.35 -1.85 6.21
C ASN A 262 14.84 -1.48 7.61
N VAL A 263 15.23 -2.31 8.57
CA VAL A 263 15.29 -1.97 9.99
C VAL A 263 16.73 -1.56 10.25
N ILE A 264 17.06 -0.29 10.00
CA ILE A 264 18.00 0.36 10.92
C ILE A 264 17.06 0.54 12.13
N GLY A 265 17.08 -0.20 13.23
CA GLY A 265 18.05 -1.16 13.75
C GLY A 265 17.43 -2.11 14.78
N PHE A 266 18.26 -3.06 15.20
CA PHE A 266 18.05 -4.07 16.24
C PHE A 266 16.65 -4.68 16.35
N ILE A 267 16.51 -5.87 15.77
CA ILE A 267 15.54 -6.88 16.19
C ILE A 267 15.76 -7.13 17.68
N HIS A 268 14.91 -6.54 18.52
CA HIS A 268 14.68 -7.02 19.86
C HIS A 268 13.27 -7.62 19.89
N ASP A 269 13.25 -8.94 20.08
CA ASP A 269 12.12 -9.79 20.44
C ASP A 269 10.76 -9.09 20.65
N ALA A 270 9.87 -9.28 19.68
CA ALA A 270 8.43 -9.21 19.92
C ALA A 270 7.72 -10.21 19.00
N ALA A 271 7.72 -11.50 19.37
CA ALA A 271 6.50 -12.18 19.82
C ALA A 271 6.56 -13.73 19.64
N PRO A 272 6.15 -14.51 20.67
CA PRO A 272 6.24 -15.98 20.69
C PRO A 272 5.06 -16.73 20.02
N TYR A 273 4.37 -16.19 19.01
CA TYR A 273 3.17 -16.84 18.42
C TYR A 273 3.35 -17.43 17.02
N LEU A 274 4.59 -17.70 16.57
CA LEU A 274 4.87 -18.38 15.30
C LEU A 274 4.56 -19.89 15.36
N SER A 275 3.30 -20.25 15.55
CA SER A 275 2.79 -21.56 15.15
C SER A 275 2.19 -21.44 13.74
N VAL A 276 3.00 -21.82 12.75
CA VAL A 276 2.66 -21.86 11.32
C VAL A 276 1.51 -22.86 11.08
N PRO A 277 0.41 -22.50 10.39
CA PRO A 277 -0.55 -23.47 9.89
C PRO A 277 0.09 -24.32 8.77
N ARG A 278 0.15 -25.64 8.96
CA ARG A 278 0.50 -26.59 7.88
C ARG A 278 -0.60 -26.56 6.82
N GLY A 279 -0.27 -26.20 5.56
CA GLY A 279 -1.21 -26.32 4.44
C GLY A 279 -0.85 -25.65 3.12
N LEU A 280 0.18 -24.79 3.07
CA LEU A 280 0.58 -24.11 1.83
C LEU A 280 1.66 -24.93 1.07
N SER A 281 1.29 -26.04 0.44
CA SER A 281 2.15 -26.69 -0.57
C SER A 281 1.41 -26.83 -1.90
N ALA A 282 1.81 -26.05 -2.90
CA ALA A 282 1.34 -26.17 -4.27
C ALA A 282 2.25 -27.14 -5.04
N GLY A 283 1.71 -28.28 -5.45
CA GLY A 283 2.29 -29.12 -6.49
C GLY A 283 1.60 -28.82 -7.82
N GLY A 284 2.36 -28.35 -8.81
CA GLY A 284 1.89 -28.08 -10.16
C GLY A 284 3.07 -28.03 -11.14
N PRO A 285 2.89 -28.44 -12.41
CA PRO A 285 3.99 -28.75 -13.33
C PRO A 285 4.67 -27.50 -13.92
N GLU A 286 5.98 -27.60 -14.18
CA GLU A 286 6.84 -26.58 -14.80
C GLU A 286 6.47 -26.28 -16.27
N LYS A 287 6.26 -24.99 -16.60
CA LYS A 287 6.44 -24.30 -17.92
C LYS A 287 6.36 -22.76 -17.71
N PRO A 288 6.67 -21.94 -18.73
CA PRO A 288 7.97 -21.54 -19.31
C PRO A 288 8.41 -20.14 -18.84
N GLU A 289 9.66 -19.76 -19.16
CA GLU A 289 10.37 -18.54 -18.74
C GLU A 289 9.73 -17.21 -19.20
N GLU A 290 9.91 -16.18 -18.36
CA GLU A 290 9.57 -14.73 -18.51
C GLU A 290 8.18 -14.21 -18.08
N ASP A 291 7.53 -14.87 -17.13
CA ASP A 291 6.77 -14.19 -16.07
C ASP A 291 7.12 -14.94 -14.78
N GLU A 292 8.02 -14.39 -13.96
CA GLU A 292 8.40 -15.00 -12.68
C GLU A 292 7.11 -15.37 -11.93
N TYR A 293 6.85 -16.68 -11.78
CA TYR A 293 5.70 -17.20 -11.08
C TYR A 293 5.80 -16.80 -9.61
N TRP A 294 5.09 -15.72 -9.27
CA TRP A 294 4.93 -15.28 -7.89
C TRP A 294 3.73 -16.01 -7.31
N PRO A 295 3.84 -16.61 -6.12
CA PRO A 295 2.68 -17.26 -5.54
C PRO A 295 1.68 -16.19 -5.13
N GLU A 296 0.41 -16.46 -5.44
CA GLU A 296 -0.71 -15.69 -4.93
C GLU A 296 -0.57 -15.51 -3.40
N GLY A 297 -0.83 -14.30 -2.94
CA GLY A 297 -0.70 -13.94 -1.54
C GLY A 297 -1.77 -12.94 -1.14
N PRO A 298 -1.84 -12.56 0.15
CA PRO A 298 -2.68 -11.46 0.64
C PRO A 298 -2.30 -10.13 -0.02
N ILE A 299 -2.82 -9.00 0.46
CA ILE A 299 -2.55 -7.70 -0.15
C ILE A 299 -1.05 -7.34 -0.06
N SER A 300 -0.49 -6.71 -1.09
CA SER A 300 0.84 -6.08 -0.96
C SER A 300 0.76 -4.99 0.11
N VAL A 301 1.84 -4.81 0.87
CA VAL A 301 1.90 -3.81 1.94
C VAL A 301 3.18 -2.99 1.82
N ALA A 302 3.04 -1.68 2.01
CA ALA A 302 4.14 -0.80 2.39
C ALA A 302 3.77 -0.07 3.69
N HIS A 303 4.47 -0.38 4.77
CA HIS A 303 4.25 0.18 6.09
C HIS A 303 5.49 0.96 6.52
N LEU A 304 5.33 2.28 6.60
CA LEU A 304 6.34 3.23 7.04
C LEU A 304 6.03 3.64 8.48
N THR A 305 7.00 3.56 9.38
CA THR A 305 6.87 4.08 10.74
C THR A 305 7.85 5.23 10.94
N LEU A 306 7.30 6.42 11.20
CA LEU A 306 8.02 7.64 11.55
C LEU A 306 8.13 7.71 13.07
N ARG A 307 9.20 7.12 13.60
CA ARG A 307 9.45 7.03 15.04
C ARG A 307 10.16 8.26 15.54
N GLN A 308 9.61 8.90 16.57
CA GLN A 308 10.24 10.02 17.23
C GLN A 308 11.39 9.52 18.12
N ASP A 309 12.60 10.01 17.85
CA ASP A 309 13.77 9.76 18.68
C ASP A 309 13.78 10.75 19.86
N GLU A 310 14.39 10.34 20.97
CA GLU A 310 14.69 11.24 22.08
C GLU A 310 15.55 12.40 21.57
N LYS A 311 15.18 13.64 21.91
CA LYS A 311 16.09 14.78 21.71
C LYS A 311 17.29 14.54 22.63
N THR A 312 18.37 13.97 22.10
CA THR A 312 19.67 14.03 22.76
C THR A 312 20.07 15.51 22.76
N GLY A 313 19.95 16.14 23.93
CA GLY A 313 20.36 17.53 24.18
C GLY A 313 21.85 17.75 24.04
#